data_AF-A0A1G4TIM1-F1
#
_entry.id   AF-A0A1G4TIM1-F1
#
_cell.length_a   1.000
_cell.length_b   1.000
_cell.length_c   1.000
_cell.angle_alpha   90.00
_cell.angle_beta   90.00
_cell.angle_gamma   90.00
#
_symmetry.space_group_name_H-M   'P 1'
#
loop_
_entity.id
_entity.type
_entity.pdbx_description
1 polymer ?
#
loop_
_entity_poly.entity_id
_entity_poly.type
_entity_poly.pdbx_seq_one_letter_code
_entity_poly.pdbx_strand_id
1 'polypeptide(L)'
;MVPIRLITDDVSRRITYFYSKPFYTSFGLMFNLCFGAPLIVFFGSMGGWIIFVPLLLAWAGIFYLILSVKSKKIKKAKEVYEFGYETTIYFQGIDYNYSVQVNGAPQPVILLRINSETIRVKTFNQRVIRAFDVPVQKAYMMDKYPDIILPENLFSMNMANPSTKLRSIDR
;
A
#
# COMPACT_ATOMS: atom_id res chain seq x y z
N MET A 1 -24.03 17.97 2.87
CA MET A 1 -22.79 18.38 2.18
C MET A 1 -21.62 17.79 2.93
N VAL A 2 -20.74 17.04 2.26
CA VAL A 2 -19.50 16.56 2.88
C VAL A 2 -18.53 17.75 2.96
N PRO A 3 -17.94 18.06 4.13
CA PRO A 3 -16.98 19.14 4.23
C PRO A 3 -15.75 18.84 3.37
N ILE A 4 -15.39 19.77 2.48
CA ILE A 4 -14.18 19.67 1.67
C ILE A 4 -12.98 19.86 2.59
N ARG A 5 -12.06 18.90 2.60
CA ARG A 5 -10.79 18.99 3.34
C ARG A 5 -9.68 19.47 2.43
N LEU A 6 -8.84 20.37 2.94
CA LEU A 6 -7.60 20.77 2.28
C LEU A 6 -6.51 19.73 2.54
N ILE A 7 -5.89 19.22 1.48
CA ILE A 7 -4.67 18.42 1.60
C ILE A 7 -3.50 19.34 1.91
N THR A 8 -2.94 19.22 3.11
CA THR A 8 -1.63 19.77 3.43
C THR A 8 -0.51 18.88 2.91
N ASP A 9 0.69 19.42 2.77
CA ASP A 9 1.86 18.66 2.31
C ASP A 9 2.16 17.45 3.21
N ASP A 10 1.97 17.59 4.53
CA ASP A 10 2.15 16.51 5.48
C ASP A 10 1.14 15.39 5.23
N VAL A 11 -0.16 15.70 5.14
CA VAL A 11 -1.24 14.74 4.84
C VAL A 11 -0.96 14.02 3.53
N SER A 12 -0.62 14.77 2.47
CA SER A 12 -0.22 14.24 1.16
C SER A 12 0.92 13.24 1.27
N ARG A 13 1.94 13.56 2.09
CA ARG A 13 3.09 12.68 2.34
C ARG A 13 2.69 11.42 3.10
N ARG A 14 1.79 11.50 4.09
CA ARG A 14 1.35 10.31 4.86
C ARG A 14 0.54 9.35 4.00
N ILE A 15 -0.41 9.85 3.22
CA ILE A 15 -1.21 9.05 2.28
C ILE A 15 -0.28 8.39 1.26
N THR A 16 0.63 9.17 0.68
CA THR A 16 1.62 8.65 -0.27
C THR A 16 2.45 7.54 0.35
N TYR A 17 2.96 7.74 1.57
CA TYR A 17 3.77 6.77 2.27
C TYR A 17 3.00 5.47 2.59
N PHE A 18 1.76 5.58 3.03
CA PHE A 18 0.89 4.44 3.37
C PHE A 18 0.62 3.54 2.15
N TYR A 19 0.23 4.14 1.02
CA TYR A 19 -0.06 3.40 -0.21
C TYR A 19 1.17 3.14 -1.08
N SER A 20 2.36 3.63 -0.71
CA SER A 20 3.58 3.41 -1.48
C SER A 20 4.15 1.99 -1.37
N LYS A 21 3.79 1.23 -0.33
CA LYS A 21 4.36 -0.10 -0.03
C LYS A 21 3.37 -1.28 -0.13
N PRO A 22 2.70 -1.54 -1.26
CA PRO A 22 2.15 -2.87 -1.50
C PRO A 22 3.31 -3.84 -1.74
N PHE A 23 3.32 -4.96 -1.02
CA PHE A 23 4.27 -6.07 -1.20
C PHE A 23 4.41 -6.47 -2.69
N TYR A 24 3.29 -6.52 -3.42
CA TYR A 24 3.23 -6.82 -4.84
C TYR A 24 3.97 -5.81 -5.74
N THR A 25 4.00 -4.54 -5.37
CA THR A 25 4.72 -3.50 -6.14
C THR A 25 6.22 -3.59 -5.87
N SER A 26 6.63 -4.02 -4.67
CA SER A 26 8.04 -4.24 -4.35
C SER A 26 8.58 -5.50 -5.01
N PHE A 27 7.82 -6.61 -4.97
CA PHE A 27 8.18 -7.85 -5.65
C PHE A 27 8.18 -7.67 -7.18
N GLY A 28 7.11 -7.13 -7.76
CA GLY A 28 7.02 -6.94 -9.21
C GLY A 28 8.10 -6.00 -9.76
N LEU A 29 8.46 -4.95 -9.02
CA LEU A 29 9.52 -4.02 -9.40
C LEU A 29 10.92 -4.63 -9.21
N MET A 30 11.18 -5.32 -8.09
CA MET A 30 12.45 -6.05 -7.92
C MET A 30 12.60 -7.16 -8.96
N PHE A 31 11.56 -7.93 -9.22
CA PHE A 31 11.58 -9.00 -10.22
C PHE A 31 11.88 -8.42 -11.62
N ASN A 32 11.24 -7.32 -12.00
CA ASN A 32 11.52 -6.65 -13.28
C ASN A 32 12.95 -6.10 -13.36
N LEU A 33 13.51 -5.60 -12.26
CA LEU A 33 14.89 -5.10 -12.23
C LEU A 33 15.93 -6.23 -12.24
N CYS A 34 15.69 -7.31 -11.49
CA CYS A 34 16.65 -8.41 -11.33
C CYS A 34 16.60 -9.41 -12.50
N PHE A 35 15.45 -9.59 -13.14
CA PHE A 35 15.28 -10.58 -14.21
C PHE A 35 14.88 -9.92 -15.54
N GLY A 36 13.95 -8.96 -15.52
CA GLY A 36 13.51 -8.30 -16.74
C GLY A 36 14.61 -7.49 -17.42
N ALA A 37 15.26 -6.58 -16.69
CA ALA A 37 16.30 -5.72 -17.26
C ALA A 37 17.53 -6.49 -17.80
N PRO A 38 18.10 -7.48 -17.07
CA PRO A 38 19.21 -8.27 -17.62
C PRO A 38 18.82 -9.06 -18.88
N LEU A 39 17.59 -9.57 -18.93
CA LEU A 39 17.09 -10.34 -20.08
C LEU A 39 16.93 -9.43 -21.30
N ILE A 40 16.42 -8.20 -21.12
CA ILE A 40 16.38 -7.16 -22.17
C ILE A 40 17.78 -6.84 -22.69
N VAL A 41 18.74 -6.60 -21.79
CA VAL A 41 20.14 -6.30 -22.16
C VAL A 41 20.78 -7.47 -22.91
N PHE A 42 20.55 -8.71 -22.46
CA PHE A 42 21.05 -9.91 -23.11
C PHE A 42 20.55 -10.03 -24.56
N PHE A 43 19.24 -9.92 -24.80
CA PHE A 43 18.70 -9.98 -26.17
C PHE A 43 19.12 -8.80 -27.04
N GLY A 44 19.31 -7.61 -26.45
CA GLY A 44 19.87 -6.45 -27.16
C GLY A 44 21.31 -6.67 -27.60
N SER A 45 22.13 -7.32 -26.75
CA SER A 45 23.54 -7.61 -27.06
C SER A 45 23.75 -8.69 -28.13
N MET A 46 22.79 -9.61 -28.30
CA MET A 46 22.86 -10.67 -29.31
C MET A 46 22.47 -10.22 -30.73
N GLY A 47 22.14 -8.93 -30.94
CA GLY A 47 21.85 -8.38 -32.28
C GLY A 47 20.52 -8.82 -32.91
N GLY A 48 19.67 -9.55 -32.17
CA GLY A 48 18.38 -10.04 -32.62
C GLY A 48 17.29 -8.97 -32.57
N TRP A 49 17.35 -7.94 -33.42
CA TRP A 49 16.41 -6.79 -33.42
C TRP A 49 14.94 -7.19 -33.52
N ILE A 50 14.61 -8.21 -34.32
CA ILE A 50 13.24 -8.71 -34.53
C ILE A 50 12.63 -9.23 -33.22
N ILE A 51 13.44 -9.81 -32.34
CA ILE A 51 13.00 -10.35 -31.04
C ILE A 51 13.13 -9.28 -29.94
N PHE A 52 14.21 -8.49 -29.99
CA PHE A 52 14.53 -7.47 -29.00
C PHE A 52 13.47 -6.36 -28.94
N VAL A 53 13.06 -5.80 -30.07
CA VAL A 53 12.10 -4.68 -30.12
C VAL A 53 10.75 -5.02 -29.49
N PRO A 54 10.05 -6.12 -29.87
CA PRO A 54 8.79 -6.48 -29.23
C PRO A 54 8.96 -6.84 -27.75
N LEU A 55 10.07 -7.47 -27.37
CA LEU A 55 10.38 -7.78 -25.98
C LEU A 55 10.59 -6.52 -25.14
N LEU A 56 11.28 -5.51 -25.68
CA LEU A 56 11.49 -4.20 -25.06
C LEU A 56 10.17 -3.47 -24.84
N LEU A 57 9.30 -3.46 -25.85
CA LEU A 57 7.97 -2.84 -25.73
C LEU A 57 7.10 -3.55 -24.69
N ALA A 58 7.11 -4.88 -24.67
CA ALA A 58 6.38 -5.66 -23.67
C ALA A 58 6.90 -5.36 -22.24
N TRP A 59 8.23 -5.34 -22.06
CA TRP A 59 8.84 -5.01 -20.77
C TRP A 59 8.54 -3.59 -20.32
N ALA A 60 8.69 -2.60 -21.20
CA ALA A 60 8.36 -1.21 -20.91
C ALA A 60 6.87 -1.04 -20.57
N GLY A 61 5.98 -1.75 -21.27
CA GLY A 61 4.55 -1.78 -20.98
C GLY A 61 4.24 -2.33 -19.59
N ILE A 62 4.82 -3.47 -19.22
CA ILE A 62 4.67 -4.08 -17.89
C ILE A 62 5.21 -3.15 -16.81
N PHE A 63 6.39 -2.57 -17.01
CA PHE A 63 7.02 -1.65 -16.08
C PHE A 63 6.16 -0.39 -15.85
N TYR A 64 5.65 0.20 -16.94
CA TYR A 64 4.72 1.33 -16.87
C TYR A 64 3.43 0.96 -16.11
N LEU A 65 2.87 -0.22 -16.37
CA LEU A 65 1.65 -0.69 -15.71
C LEU A 65 1.86 -0.78 -14.19
N ILE A 66 2.97 -1.37 -13.74
CA ILE A 66 3.35 -1.47 -12.32
C ILE A 66 3.43 -0.08 -11.67
N LEU A 67 4.07 0.89 -12.32
CA LEU A 67 4.19 2.26 -11.82
C LEU A 67 2.84 3.00 -11.82
N SER A 68 2.02 2.79 -12.85
CA SER A 68 0.72 3.45 -13.02
C SER A 68 -0.30 3.02 -11.97
N VAL A 69 -0.28 1.76 -11.54
CA VAL A 69 -1.20 1.25 -10.51
C VAL A 69 -0.91 1.93 -9.18
N LYS A 70 0.37 2.12 -8.85
CA LYS A 70 0.80 2.83 -7.64
C LYS A 70 0.33 4.29 -7.65
N SER A 71 0.61 5.01 -8.73
CA SER A 71 0.24 6.43 -8.84
C SER A 71 -1.28 6.61 -8.80
N LYS A 72 -2.04 5.73 -9.48
CA LYS A 72 -3.51 5.73 -9.46
C LYS A 72 -4.06 5.50 -8.06
N LYS A 73 -3.56 4.52 -7.29
CA LYS A 73 -4.03 4.28 -5.92
C LYS A 73 -3.76 5.48 -5.00
N ILE A 74 -2.57 6.08 -5.09
CA ILE A 74 -2.24 7.27 -4.30
C ILE A 74 -3.14 8.45 -4.67
N LYS A 75 -3.38 8.68 -5.96
CA LYS A 75 -4.29 9.74 -6.43
C LYS A 75 -5.70 9.54 -5.89
N LYS A 76 -6.25 8.34 -6.04
CA LYS A 76 -7.58 8.00 -5.51
C LYS A 76 -7.65 8.19 -3.99
N ALA A 77 -6.62 7.81 -3.24
CA ALA A 77 -6.59 8.01 -1.79
C ALA A 77 -6.58 9.49 -1.40
N LYS A 78 -5.87 10.35 -2.14
CA LYS A 78 -5.93 11.79 -1.94
C LYS A 78 -7.35 12.33 -2.21
N GLU A 79 -7.99 11.88 -3.28
CA GLU A 79 -9.38 12.24 -3.58
C GLU A 79 -10.35 11.78 -2.45
N VAL A 80 -10.15 10.59 -1.88
CA VAL A 80 -10.94 10.11 -0.72
C VAL A 80 -10.74 11.01 0.50
N TYR A 81 -9.53 11.54 0.74
CA TYR A 81 -9.32 12.45 1.85
C TYR A 81 -10.05 13.79 1.63
N GLU A 82 -9.94 14.37 0.43
CA GLU A 82 -10.52 15.69 0.10
C GLU A 82 -12.05 15.67 0.05
N PHE A 83 -12.62 14.63 -0.56
CA PHE A 83 -14.05 14.57 -0.91
C PHE A 83 -14.81 13.41 -0.25
N GLY A 84 -14.11 12.50 0.44
CA GLY A 84 -14.74 11.35 1.08
C GLY A 84 -15.51 11.73 2.34
N TYR A 85 -16.55 10.95 2.64
CA TYR A 85 -17.34 11.09 3.85
C TYR A 85 -16.62 10.50 5.06
N GLU A 86 -16.96 11.01 6.24
CA GLU A 86 -16.51 10.44 7.51
C GLU A 86 -17.38 9.25 7.89
N THR A 87 -16.74 8.16 8.27
CA THR A 87 -17.39 7.01 8.89
C THR A 87 -16.64 6.61 10.15
N THR A 88 -17.30 5.87 11.04
CA THR A 88 -16.65 5.30 12.22
C THR A 88 -16.36 3.83 11.96
N ILE A 89 -15.13 3.43 12.22
CA ILE A 89 -14.70 2.03 12.11
C ILE A 89 -14.37 1.49 13.49
N TYR A 90 -14.76 0.24 13.72
CA TYR A 90 -14.54 -0.47 14.98
C TYR A 90 -13.57 -1.62 14.72
N PHE A 91 -12.46 -1.64 15.44
CA PHE A 91 -11.51 -2.74 15.36
C PHE A 91 -12.05 -3.94 16.16
N GLN A 92 -12.19 -5.09 15.50
CA GLN A 92 -12.69 -6.33 16.14
C GLN A 92 -11.57 -7.31 16.48
N GLY A 93 -10.40 -7.17 15.88
CA GLY A 93 -9.27 -8.07 16.09
C GLY A 93 -8.47 -8.35 14.83
N ILE A 94 -7.50 -9.25 14.97
CA ILE A 94 -6.70 -9.78 13.86
C ILE A 94 -6.94 -11.28 13.80
N ASP A 95 -7.44 -11.74 12.66
CA ASP A 95 -7.51 -13.14 12.28
C ASP A 95 -6.33 -13.51 11.38
N TYR A 96 -6.13 -14.78 11.09
CA TYR A 96 -5.02 -15.27 10.28
C TYR A 96 -5.52 -16.14 9.12
N ASN A 97 -5.13 -15.73 7.92
CA ASN A 97 -5.37 -16.52 6.72
C ASN A 97 -4.20 -17.48 6.48
N TYR A 98 -4.39 -18.74 6.87
CA TYR A 98 -3.39 -19.80 6.73
C TYR A 98 -3.14 -20.29 5.30
N SER A 99 -4.03 -19.95 4.35
CA SER A 99 -3.87 -20.30 2.93
C SER A 99 -2.75 -19.52 2.22
N VAL A 100 -2.32 -18.39 2.81
CA VAL A 100 -1.25 -17.55 2.25
C VAL A 100 -0.21 -17.31 3.34
N GLN A 101 1.02 -17.72 3.09
CA GLN A 101 2.12 -17.61 4.04
C GLN A 101 3.33 -16.91 3.41
N VAL A 102 4.01 -16.08 4.19
CA VAL A 102 5.30 -15.49 3.81
C VAL A 102 6.28 -15.82 4.92
N ASN A 103 7.39 -16.49 4.58
CA ASN A 103 8.39 -16.97 5.54
C ASN A 103 7.79 -17.83 6.67
N GLY A 104 6.81 -18.69 6.35
CA GLY A 104 6.13 -19.55 7.33
C GLY A 104 5.13 -18.84 8.25
N ALA A 105 5.00 -17.50 8.15
CA ALA A 105 4.00 -16.75 8.90
C ALA A 105 2.70 -16.62 8.07
N PRO A 106 1.52 -16.94 8.65
CA PRO A 106 0.24 -16.77 7.97
C PRO A 106 -0.10 -15.30 7.78
N GLN A 107 -0.90 -15.00 6.76
CA GLN A 107 -1.30 -13.63 6.44
C GLN A 107 -2.24 -13.04 7.51
N PRO A 108 -1.86 -11.94 8.19
CA PRO A 108 -2.77 -11.24 9.08
C PRO A 108 -3.97 -10.65 8.33
N VAL A 109 -5.15 -10.80 8.92
CA VAL A 109 -6.42 -10.26 8.44
C VAL A 109 -7.05 -9.40 9.53
N ILE A 110 -7.01 -8.09 9.34
CA ILE A 110 -7.62 -7.14 10.25
C ILE A 110 -9.13 -7.21 10.05
N LEU A 111 -9.86 -7.44 11.13
CA LEU A 111 -11.32 -7.44 11.16
C LEU A 111 -11.79 -6.05 11.61
N LEU A 112 -12.50 -5.37 10.71
CA LEU A 112 -13.09 -4.06 10.97
C LEU A 112 -14.60 -4.19 10.85
N ARG A 113 -15.33 -3.53 11.75
CA ARG A 113 -16.77 -3.34 11.59
C ARG A 113 -17.02 -1.91 11.17
N ILE A 114 -17.76 -1.75 10.07
CA ILE A 114 -18.25 -0.47 9.57
C ILE A 114 -19.76 -0.60 9.51
N ASN A 115 -20.48 0.21 10.28
CA ASN A 115 -21.93 0.08 10.44
C ASN A 115 -22.31 -1.34 10.92
N SER A 116 -23.10 -2.07 10.13
CA SER A 116 -23.51 -3.46 10.35
C SER A 116 -22.65 -4.49 9.63
N GLU A 117 -21.65 -4.08 8.85
CA GLU A 117 -20.86 -4.97 8.01
C GLU A 117 -19.44 -5.19 8.58
N THR A 118 -18.93 -6.41 8.38
CA THR A 118 -17.55 -6.77 8.74
C THR A 118 -16.67 -6.75 7.50
N ILE A 119 -15.69 -5.86 7.49
CA ILE A 119 -14.70 -5.71 6.43
C ILE A 119 -13.39 -6.39 6.87
N ARG A 120 -12.76 -7.09 5.93
CA ARG A 120 -11.51 -7.82 6.16
C ARG A 120 -10.37 -7.16 5.39
N VAL A 121 -9.40 -6.60 6.10
CA VAL A 121 -8.21 -5.99 5.48
C VAL A 121 -7.03 -6.96 5.61
N LYS A 122 -6.67 -7.62 4.51
CA LYS A 122 -5.56 -8.57 4.44
C LYS A 122 -4.23 -7.84 4.23
N THR A 123 -3.27 -8.01 5.11
CA THR A 123 -1.98 -7.30 5.01
C THR A 123 -0.85 -8.00 5.76
N PHE A 124 0.33 -8.05 5.16
CA PHE A 124 1.58 -8.40 5.85
C PHE A 124 2.31 -7.19 6.45
N ASN A 125 1.80 -5.98 6.19
CA ASN A 125 2.48 -4.75 6.57
C ASN A 125 2.01 -4.29 7.96
N GLN A 126 2.91 -4.35 8.94
CA GLN A 126 2.65 -3.90 10.31
C GLN A 126 2.16 -2.45 10.39
N ARG A 127 2.53 -1.57 9.46
CA ARG A 127 2.05 -0.18 9.44
C ARG A 127 0.58 -0.09 9.10
N VAL A 128 0.10 -0.97 8.23
CA VAL A 128 -1.33 -1.06 7.92
C VAL A 128 -2.07 -1.56 9.15
N ILE A 129 -1.52 -2.57 9.84
CA ILE A 129 -2.09 -3.07 11.11
C ILE A 129 -2.18 -1.94 12.14
N ARG A 130 -1.08 -1.20 12.37
CA ARG A 130 -1.07 -0.05 13.29
C ARG A 130 -2.02 1.07 12.90
N ALA A 131 -2.40 1.18 11.62
CA ALA A 131 -3.32 2.23 11.20
C ALA A 131 -4.75 1.89 11.61
N PHE A 132 -5.02 0.62 11.87
CA PHE A 132 -6.34 0.08 12.14
C PHE A 132 -6.52 -0.51 13.53
N ASP A 133 -5.47 -0.55 14.36
CA ASP A 133 -5.48 -1.21 15.69
C ASP A 133 -6.18 -0.40 16.80
N VAL A 134 -6.61 0.82 16.52
CA VAL A 134 -7.38 1.65 17.44
C VAL A 134 -8.80 1.08 17.59
N PRO A 135 -9.31 0.84 18.81
CA PRO A 135 -10.62 0.21 19.05
C PRO A 135 -11.78 0.89 18.32
N VAL A 136 -11.81 2.22 18.34
CA VAL A 136 -12.81 3.05 17.64
C VAL A 136 -12.08 4.24 17.06
N GLN A 137 -12.22 4.48 15.76
CA GLN A 137 -11.63 5.65 15.11
C GLN A 137 -12.48 6.10 13.92
N LYS A 138 -12.30 7.36 13.51
CA LYS A 138 -12.86 7.83 12.26
C LYS A 138 -12.07 7.26 11.09
N ALA A 139 -12.73 7.10 9.95
CA ALA A 139 -12.11 6.82 8.68
C ALA A 139 -12.78 7.61 7.57
N TYR A 140 -12.02 7.87 6.51
CA TYR A 140 -12.52 8.52 5.31
C TYR A 140 -12.70 7.50 4.19
N MET A 141 -13.86 7.54 3.56
CA MET A 141 -14.27 6.62 2.51
C MET A 141 -15.03 7.37 1.40
N MET A 142 -15.07 6.77 0.21
CA MET A 142 -15.82 7.30 -0.92
C MET A 142 -16.42 6.13 -1.70
N ASP A 143 -17.71 6.20 -2.03
CA ASP A 143 -18.42 5.07 -2.67
C ASP A 143 -17.83 4.71 -4.05
N LYS A 144 -17.23 5.69 -4.72
CA LYS A 144 -16.48 5.50 -5.97
C LYS A 144 -15.24 4.62 -5.80
N TYR A 145 -14.68 4.55 -4.59
CA TYR A 145 -13.43 3.85 -4.25
C TYR A 145 -13.61 2.99 -2.99
N PRO A 146 -14.43 1.93 -3.05
CA PRO A 146 -14.74 1.10 -1.88
C PRO A 146 -13.53 0.32 -1.35
N ASP A 147 -12.47 0.17 -2.16
CA ASP A 147 -11.21 -0.49 -1.77
C ASP A 147 -10.26 0.43 -0.99
N ILE A 148 -10.61 1.70 -0.80
CA ILE A 148 -9.78 2.70 -0.14
C ILE A 148 -10.44 3.15 1.15
N ILE A 149 -9.84 2.75 2.28
CA ILE A 149 -10.21 3.17 3.62
C ILE A 149 -9.03 3.91 4.22
N LEU A 150 -9.25 5.16 4.61
CA LEU A 150 -8.26 6.02 5.25
C LEU A 150 -8.57 6.20 6.73
N PRO A 151 -7.97 5.40 7.63
CA PRO A 151 -8.17 5.57 9.08
C PRO A 151 -7.54 6.86 9.57
N GLU A 152 -8.18 7.53 10.52
CA GLU A 152 -7.70 8.77 11.13
C GLU A 152 -6.34 8.59 11.82
N ASN A 153 -6.08 7.41 12.40
CA ASN A 153 -4.81 7.11 13.06
C ASN A 153 -3.60 7.19 12.09
N LEU A 154 -3.82 7.13 10.77
CA LEU A 154 -2.76 7.36 9.78
C LEU A 154 -2.10 8.74 9.95
N PHE A 155 -2.87 9.73 10.38
CA PHE A 155 -2.43 11.12 10.46
C PHE A 155 -1.77 11.45 11.80
N SER A 156 -2.09 10.70 12.86
CA SER A 156 -1.47 10.80 14.19
C SER A 156 -0.21 9.94 14.35
N MET A 157 0.03 8.94 13.49
CA MET A 157 1.22 8.11 13.58
C MET A 157 2.51 8.94 13.55
N ASN A 158 3.40 8.76 14.52
CA ASN A 158 4.75 9.26 14.38
C ASN A 158 5.43 8.51 13.21
N MET A 159 5.80 9.23 12.16
CA MET A 159 6.75 8.74 11.16
C MET A 159 8.16 8.70 11.76
N ALA A 160 8.31 8.11 12.94
CA ALA A 160 9.61 7.92 13.54
C ALA A 160 10.41 6.98 12.62
N ASN A 161 11.60 7.43 12.23
CA ASN A 161 12.61 6.65 11.55
C ASN A 161 12.70 5.22 12.15
N PRO A 162 12.76 4.16 11.32
CA PRO A 162 13.09 2.85 11.83
C PRO A 162 14.58 2.84 12.18
N SER A 163 14.94 3.11 13.44
CA SER A 163 16.16 2.68 14.16
C SER A 163 16.68 3.68 15.19
N THR A 164 15.87 4.15 16.13
CA THR A 164 16.46 4.46 17.44
C THR A 164 16.59 3.15 18.19
N LYS A 165 17.64 2.39 17.86
CA LYS A 165 18.13 1.30 18.70
C LYS A 165 18.43 1.98 20.04
N LEU A 166 17.55 1.81 21.03
CA LEU A 166 17.85 2.15 22.41
C LEU A 166 19.13 1.37 22.74
N ARG A 167 20.26 2.07 22.74
CA ARG A 167 21.52 1.55 23.24
C ARG A 167 21.22 1.30 24.71
N SER A 168 21.14 0.02 25.11
CA SER A 168 21.13 -0.33 26.52
C SER A 168 22.37 0.33 27.12
N ILE A 169 22.13 1.24 28.06
CA ILE A 169 23.19 1.69 28.96
C ILE A 169 23.30 0.55 29.95
N ASP A 170 24.21 -0.38 29.69
CA ASP A 170 24.61 -1.37 30.68
C ASP A 170 25.26 -0.60 31.85
N ARG A 171 24.76 -0.87 33.05
CA ARG A 171 25.36 -0.48 34.33
C ARG A 171 26.46 -1.46 34.69
#